data_AF-N0BHM8-F1
#
_entry.id   AF-N0BHM8-F1
#
_cell.length_a   1.000
_cell.length_b   1.000
_cell.length_c   1.000
_cell.angle_alpha   90.00
_cell.angle_beta   90.00
_cell.angle_gamma   90.00
#
_symmetry.space_group_name_H-M   'P 1'
#
loop_
_entity.id
_entity.type
_entity.pdbx_description
1 polymer ?
#
loop_
_entity_poly.entity_id
_entity_poly.type
_entity_poly.pdbx_seq_one_letter_code
_entity_poly.pdbx_strand_id
1 'polypeptide(L)'
;MSDENKIVGTEDAQLFDRKQLIKLAVEFGPLLVFFLTNSRYGIYTGTGAFMAATVISLVASRTLLGRIAIMPLITSVFVLVFGGLTLWLQDDHFIKIKPTIVNGLFAAILFSGLATGRLFLKIVFGEVMRLSEDGWRILTLRWALFFVFLALLNEVMWRFFSTDTWVAFKVFGIMPITFVFALCQIGLLKKYEVSTSESR
;
A
#
# COMPACT_ATOMS: atom_id res chain seq x y z
N MET A 1 -4.62 26.67 -46.10
CA MET A 1 -3.93 25.46 -45.58
C MET A 1 -3.07 25.75 -44.34
N SER A 2 -3.10 26.96 -43.77
CA SER A 2 -2.31 27.40 -42.59
C SER A 2 -3.12 27.47 -41.29
N ASP A 3 -4.43 27.73 -41.36
CA ASP A 3 -5.27 27.89 -40.16
C ASP A 3 -5.73 26.55 -39.59
N GLU A 4 -6.04 25.56 -40.43
CA GLU A 4 -6.51 24.23 -40.02
C GLU A 4 -5.48 23.48 -39.14
N ASN A 5 -4.19 23.59 -39.48
CA ASN A 5 -3.10 22.96 -38.71
C ASN A 5 -2.84 23.65 -37.36
N LYS A 6 -3.24 24.93 -37.22
CA LYS A 6 -3.13 25.70 -35.97
C LYS A 6 -4.28 25.39 -35.02
N ILE A 7 -5.48 25.14 -35.56
CA ILE A 7 -6.68 24.80 -34.79
C ILE A 7 -6.57 23.37 -34.23
N VAL A 8 -6.12 22.40 -35.03
CA VAL A 8 -5.90 21.00 -34.61
C VAL A 8 -4.86 20.90 -33.47
N GLY A 9 -3.75 21.63 -33.57
CA GLY A 9 -2.72 21.64 -32.50
C GLY A 9 -3.18 22.27 -31.18
N THR A 10 -4.24 23.11 -31.20
CA THR A 10 -4.77 23.77 -29.99
C THR A 10 -5.81 22.91 -29.28
N GLU A 11 -6.66 22.19 -30.03
CA GLU A 11 -7.63 21.24 -29.45
C GLU A 11 -6.94 20.03 -28.82
N ASP A 12 -5.92 19.46 -29.46
CA ASP A 12 -5.16 18.33 -28.92
C ASP A 12 -4.41 18.70 -27.63
N ALA A 13 -3.84 19.91 -27.58
CA ALA A 13 -3.20 20.44 -26.39
C ALA A 13 -4.20 20.66 -25.25
N GLN A 14 -5.40 21.19 -25.53
CA GLN A 14 -6.46 21.37 -24.53
C GLN A 14 -7.02 20.04 -24.01
N LEU A 15 -7.15 19.03 -24.88
CA LEU A 15 -7.61 17.69 -24.50
C LEU A 15 -6.60 16.98 -23.60
N PHE A 16 -5.30 17.15 -23.89
CA PHE A 16 -4.21 16.64 -23.07
C PHE A 16 -4.23 17.29 -21.67
N ASP A 17 -4.36 18.61 -21.62
CA ASP A 17 -4.39 19.38 -20.36
C ASP A 17 -5.60 19.01 -19.50
N ARG A 18 -6.79 18.87 -20.10
CA ARG A 18 -8.01 18.45 -19.39
C ARG A 18 -7.89 17.05 -18.78
N LYS A 19 -7.31 16.09 -19.50
CA LYS A 19 -7.11 14.72 -18.96
C LYS A 19 -6.11 14.72 -17.80
N GLN A 20 -5.06 15.52 -17.89
CA GLN A 20 -4.05 15.65 -16.84
C GLN A 20 -4.63 16.31 -15.58
N LEU A 21 -5.48 17.34 -15.73
CA LEU A 21 -6.22 17.96 -14.64
C LEU A 21 -7.20 16.99 -13.97
N ILE A 22 -7.93 16.18 -14.75
CA ILE A 22 -8.83 15.16 -14.20
C ILE A 22 -8.04 14.11 -13.41
N LYS A 23 -6.90 13.66 -13.95
CA LYS A 23 -6.02 12.71 -13.24
C LYS A 23 -5.52 13.29 -11.92
N LEU A 24 -5.06 14.55 -11.94
CA LEU A 24 -4.62 15.25 -10.74
C LEU A 24 -5.75 15.39 -9.71
N ALA A 25 -6.95 15.77 -10.14
CA ALA A 25 -8.11 15.90 -9.27
C ALA A 25 -8.51 14.55 -8.64
N VAL A 26 -8.41 13.46 -9.38
CA VAL A 26 -8.70 12.10 -8.89
C VAL A 26 -7.63 11.62 -7.91
N GLU A 27 -6.35 11.93 -8.14
CA GLU A 27 -5.25 11.49 -7.28
C GLU A 27 -5.13 12.33 -5.99
N PHE A 28 -5.34 13.64 -6.08
CA PHE A 28 -5.19 14.57 -4.95
C PHE A 28 -6.52 14.94 -4.27
N GLY A 29 -7.65 14.72 -4.94
CA GLY A 29 -8.98 15.03 -4.43
C GLY A 29 -9.27 14.44 -3.05
N PRO A 30 -9.04 13.12 -2.82
CA PRO A 30 -9.22 12.52 -1.51
C PRO A 30 -8.40 13.22 -0.43
N LEU A 31 -7.13 13.49 -0.71
CA LEU A 31 -6.23 14.14 0.25
C LEU A 31 -6.73 15.53 0.65
N LEU A 32 -7.25 16.29 -0.31
CA LEU A 32 -7.82 17.61 -0.06
C LEU A 32 -9.09 17.52 0.81
N VAL A 33 -9.97 16.56 0.53
CA VAL A 33 -11.16 16.27 1.36
C VAL A 33 -10.76 15.90 2.79
N PHE A 34 -9.71 15.09 2.97
CA PHE A 34 -9.19 14.74 4.28
C PHE A 34 -8.79 16.00 5.07
N PHE A 35 -7.95 16.85 4.49
CA PHE A 35 -7.45 18.05 5.20
C PHE A 35 -8.58 19.01 5.58
N LEU A 36 -9.51 19.28 4.66
CA LEU A 36 -10.65 20.17 4.94
C LEU A 36 -11.56 19.64 6.05
N THR A 37 -11.81 18.33 6.05
CA THR A 37 -12.70 17.69 7.03
C THR A 37 -11.99 17.53 8.37
N ASN A 38 -10.73 17.09 8.38
CA ASN A 38 -9.92 16.93 9.58
C ASN A 38 -9.75 18.25 10.34
N SER A 39 -9.48 19.35 9.62
CA SER A 39 -9.30 20.67 10.23
C SER A 39 -10.55 21.19 10.96
N ARG A 40 -11.74 20.70 10.62
CA ARG A 40 -13.02 21.20 11.17
C ARG A 40 -13.70 20.21 12.11
N TYR A 41 -13.56 18.92 11.85
CA TYR A 41 -14.33 17.86 12.50
C TYR A 41 -13.46 16.75 13.11
N GLY A 42 -12.14 16.96 13.13
CA GLY A 42 -11.18 16.04 13.73
C GLY A 42 -10.83 14.82 12.88
N ILE A 43 -9.90 14.02 13.39
CA ILE A 43 -9.21 12.99 12.63
C ILE A 43 -10.11 11.84 12.19
N TYR A 44 -11.07 11.43 13.02
CA TYR A 44 -11.98 10.32 12.68
C TYR A 44 -12.92 10.69 11.53
N THR A 45 -13.56 11.86 11.59
CA THR A 45 -14.42 12.35 10.51
C THR A 45 -13.61 12.61 9.24
N GLY A 46 -12.39 13.15 9.38
CA GLY A 46 -11.44 13.29 8.29
C GLY A 46 -11.12 11.96 7.60
N THR A 47 -10.76 10.92 8.37
CA THR A 47 -10.46 9.59 7.85
C THR A 47 -11.67 8.96 7.15
N GLY A 48 -12.88 9.09 7.72
CA GLY A 48 -14.12 8.62 7.08
C GLY A 48 -14.36 9.30 5.72
N ALA A 49 -14.26 10.63 5.68
CA ALA A 49 -14.42 11.40 4.44
C ALA A 49 -13.34 11.09 3.41
N PHE A 50 -12.09 10.89 3.85
CA PHE A 50 -10.98 10.47 2.98
C PHE A 50 -11.23 9.12 2.32
N MET A 51 -11.69 8.13 3.10
CA MET A 51 -12.03 6.81 2.57
C MET A 51 -13.15 6.90 1.53
N ALA A 52 -14.23 7.62 1.81
CA ALA A 52 -15.33 7.83 0.88
C ALA A 52 -14.84 8.52 -0.41
N ALA A 53 -14.07 9.60 -0.27
CA ALA A 53 -13.51 10.33 -1.41
C ALA A 53 -12.54 9.48 -2.24
N THR A 54 -11.77 8.59 -1.61
CA THR A 54 -10.87 7.66 -2.29
C THR A 54 -11.64 6.66 -3.15
N VAL A 55 -12.74 6.09 -2.63
CA VAL A 55 -13.62 5.21 -3.40
C VAL A 55 -14.26 5.94 -4.57
N ILE A 56 -14.79 7.15 -4.32
CA ILE A 56 -15.38 7.99 -5.37
C ILE A 56 -14.34 8.30 -6.46
N SER A 57 -13.12 8.63 -6.06
CA SER A 57 -12.03 8.95 -7.00
C SER A 57 -11.62 7.72 -7.82
N LEU A 58 -11.56 6.55 -7.22
CA LEU A 58 -11.29 5.30 -7.94
C LEU A 58 -12.39 4.97 -8.97
N VAL A 59 -13.67 5.14 -8.60
CA VAL A 59 -14.81 4.96 -9.50
C VAL A 59 -14.77 5.99 -10.63
N ALA A 60 -14.55 7.26 -10.29
CA ALA A 60 -14.43 8.36 -11.24
C ALA A 60 -13.28 8.10 -12.24
N SER A 61 -12.12 7.64 -11.74
CA SER A 61 -10.97 7.24 -12.55
C SER A 61 -11.36 6.20 -13.60
N ARG A 62 -12.09 5.16 -13.19
CA ARG A 62 -12.57 4.11 -14.09
C ARG A 62 -13.52 4.65 -15.15
N THR A 63 -14.46 5.50 -14.78
CA THR A 63 -15.49 6.03 -15.69
C THR A 63 -14.96 7.11 -16.64
N LEU A 64 -14.02 7.95 -16.20
CA LEU A 64 -13.52 9.11 -16.96
C LEU A 64 -12.26 8.79 -17.76
N LEU A 65 -11.36 7.95 -17.24
CA LEU A 65 -10.11 7.55 -17.91
C LEU A 65 -10.18 6.17 -18.58
N GLY A 66 -11.27 5.42 -18.36
CA GLY A 66 -11.52 4.12 -19.00
C GLY A 66 -10.60 2.98 -18.55
N ARG A 67 -9.69 3.23 -17.60
CA ARG A 67 -8.72 2.25 -17.08
C ARG A 67 -8.59 2.43 -15.58
N ILE A 68 -8.56 1.32 -14.84
CA ILE A 68 -8.18 1.35 -13.43
C ILE A 68 -6.66 1.33 -13.37
N ALA A 69 -6.06 2.41 -12.91
CA ALA A 69 -4.64 2.43 -12.59
C ALA A 69 -4.39 1.50 -11.38
N ILE A 70 -3.47 0.54 -11.54
CA ILE A 70 -3.20 -0.51 -10.56
C ILE A 70 -2.73 0.09 -9.23
N MET A 71 -1.86 1.11 -9.28
CA MET A 71 -1.33 1.76 -8.07
C MET A 71 -2.44 2.45 -7.26
N PRO A 72 -3.30 3.34 -7.81
CA PRO A 72 -4.45 3.87 -7.11
C PRO A 72 -5.42 2.83 -6.56
N LEU A 73 -5.63 1.71 -7.27
CA LEU A 73 -6.46 0.60 -6.76
C LEU A 73 -5.85 -0.01 -5.50
N ILE A 74 -4.56 -0.34 -5.53
CA ILE A 74 -3.84 -0.89 -4.37
C ILE A 74 -3.91 0.11 -3.22
N THR A 75 -3.56 1.38 -3.45
CA THR A 75 -3.63 2.43 -2.44
C THR A 75 -5.03 2.56 -1.85
N SER A 76 -6.09 2.47 -2.67
CA SER A 76 -7.47 2.54 -2.20
C SER A 76 -7.82 1.37 -1.27
N VAL A 77 -7.41 0.15 -1.60
CA VAL A 77 -7.60 -1.02 -0.72
C VAL A 77 -6.92 -0.80 0.62
N PHE A 78 -5.67 -0.32 0.61
CA PHE A 78 -4.93 -0.01 1.83
C PHE A 78 -5.63 1.08 2.64
N VAL A 79 -6.02 2.19 2.02
CA VAL A 79 -6.73 3.29 2.68
C VAL A 79 -8.01 2.81 3.34
N LEU A 80 -8.79 1.96 2.66
CA LEU A 80 -10.02 1.42 3.21
C LEU A 80 -9.77 0.49 4.39
N VAL A 81 -8.78 -0.41 4.29
CA VAL A 81 -8.52 -1.34 5.39
C VAL A 81 -7.90 -0.63 6.59
N PHE A 82 -6.87 0.20 6.39
CA PHE A 82 -6.21 0.93 7.47
C PHE A 82 -7.08 2.05 8.04
N GLY A 83 -7.81 2.76 7.20
CA GLY A 83 -8.78 3.78 7.62
C GLY A 83 -9.96 3.15 8.36
N GLY A 84 -10.50 2.04 7.86
CA GLY A 84 -11.56 1.29 8.53
C GLY A 84 -11.11 0.76 9.88
N LEU A 85 -9.89 0.21 9.96
CA LEU A 85 -9.25 -0.20 11.21
C LEU A 85 -9.11 1.00 12.17
N THR A 86 -8.79 2.19 11.66
CA THR A 86 -8.68 3.41 12.48
C THR A 86 -10.02 3.86 13.05
N LEU A 87 -11.11 3.74 12.29
CA LEU A 87 -12.46 4.05 12.79
C LEU A 87 -13.02 2.98 13.72
N TRP A 88 -12.64 1.71 13.52
CA TRP A 88 -13.19 0.59 14.28
C TRP A 88 -12.54 0.41 15.65
N LEU A 89 -11.24 0.71 15.81
CA LEU A 89 -10.46 0.43 17.02
C LEU A 89 -10.41 1.61 18.02
N GLN A 90 -11.53 2.32 18.23
CA GLN A 90 -11.60 3.52 19.09
C GLN A 90 -11.44 3.28 20.62
N ASP A 91 -10.92 2.13 21.05
CA ASP A 91 -10.90 1.71 22.47
C ASP A 91 -9.50 1.15 22.87
N ASP A 92 -9.13 1.32 24.14
CA ASP A 92 -7.81 1.01 24.69
C ASP A 92 -7.41 -0.46 24.56
N HIS A 93 -8.38 -1.39 24.65
CA HIS A 93 -8.11 -2.82 24.46
C HIS A 93 -7.67 -3.14 23.02
N PHE A 94 -8.08 -2.29 22.07
CA PHE A 94 -7.77 -2.44 20.67
C PHE A 94 -6.37 -1.93 20.28
N ILE A 95 -5.69 -1.19 21.15
CA ILE A 95 -4.31 -0.74 20.91
C ILE A 95 -3.35 -1.93 20.76
N LYS A 96 -3.60 -3.01 21.49
CA LYS A 96 -2.75 -4.22 21.49
C LYS A 96 -3.05 -5.20 20.36
N ILE A 97 -4.31 -5.27 19.90
CA ILE A 97 -4.72 -6.18 18.81
C ILE A 97 -4.42 -5.59 17.42
N LYS A 98 -4.28 -4.27 17.32
CA LYS A 98 -4.00 -3.56 16.06
C LYS A 98 -2.84 -4.17 15.28
N PRO A 99 -1.65 -4.44 15.88
CA PRO A 99 -0.56 -5.07 15.15
C PRO A 99 -0.88 -6.49 14.67
N THR A 100 -1.61 -7.30 15.45
CA THR A 100 -2.03 -8.65 15.03
C THR A 100 -2.90 -8.58 13.78
N ILE A 101 -3.91 -7.71 13.76
CA ILE A 101 -4.83 -7.58 12.62
C ILE A 101 -4.09 -7.09 11.38
N VAL A 102 -3.26 -6.06 11.53
CA VAL A 102 -2.48 -5.50 10.41
C VAL A 102 -1.54 -6.54 9.81
N ASN A 103 -0.73 -7.19 10.65
CA ASN A 103 0.22 -8.19 10.19
C ASN A 103 -0.49 -9.42 9.60
N GLY A 104 -1.60 -9.86 10.22
CA GLY A 104 -2.44 -10.94 9.69
C GLY A 104 -3.03 -10.62 8.32
N LEU A 105 -3.51 -9.39 8.11
CA LEU A 105 -4.00 -8.93 6.81
C LEU A 105 -2.89 -8.92 5.76
N PHE A 106 -1.73 -8.36 6.07
CA PHE A 106 -0.58 -8.37 5.14
C PHE A 106 -0.18 -9.79 4.77
N ALA A 107 -0.09 -10.69 5.75
CA ALA A 107 0.16 -12.10 5.51
C ALA A 107 -0.90 -12.71 4.58
N ALA A 108 -2.19 -12.50 4.85
CA ALA A 108 -3.29 -13.02 4.05
C ALA A 108 -3.26 -12.51 2.60
N ILE A 109 -2.99 -11.22 2.41
CA ILE A 109 -2.84 -10.62 1.07
C ILE A 109 -1.67 -11.27 0.34
N LEU A 110 -0.49 -11.39 0.96
CA LEU A 110 0.67 -12.00 0.31
C LEU A 110 0.45 -13.49 0.00
N PHE A 111 -0.17 -14.25 0.90
CA PHE A 111 -0.54 -15.65 0.65
C PHE A 111 -1.55 -15.79 -0.49
N SER A 112 -2.59 -14.95 -0.52
CA SER A 112 -3.57 -14.94 -1.62
C SER A 112 -2.91 -14.58 -2.96
N GLY A 113 -1.93 -13.67 -2.94
CA GLY A 113 -1.14 -13.31 -4.12
C GLY A 113 -0.32 -14.49 -4.62
N LEU A 114 0.33 -15.21 -3.71
CA LEU A 114 1.10 -16.41 -4.03
C LEU A 114 0.20 -17.53 -4.60
N ALA A 115 -0.97 -17.76 -4.00
CA ALA A 115 -1.94 -18.77 -4.43
C ALA A 115 -2.54 -18.45 -5.82
N THR A 116 -2.74 -17.17 -6.13
CA THR A 116 -3.27 -16.73 -7.44
C THR A 116 -2.17 -16.48 -8.48
N GLY A 117 -0.89 -16.68 -8.13
CA GLY A 117 0.26 -16.37 -8.98
C GLY A 117 0.51 -14.87 -9.19
N ARG A 118 -0.24 -13.99 -8.50
CA ARG A 118 -0.07 -12.53 -8.56
C ARG A 118 0.90 -12.06 -7.48
N LEU A 119 2.15 -11.88 -7.87
CA LEU A 119 3.23 -11.43 -6.98
C LEU A 119 3.08 -9.94 -6.65
N PHE A 120 2.31 -9.60 -5.61
CA PHE A 120 2.06 -8.20 -5.22
C PHE A 120 3.36 -7.42 -4.93
N LEU A 121 4.37 -8.06 -4.32
CA LEU A 121 5.67 -7.41 -4.13
C LEU A 121 6.35 -7.06 -5.47
N LYS A 122 6.22 -7.89 -6.50
CA LYS A 122 6.73 -7.60 -7.87
C LYS A 122 6.02 -6.40 -8.47
N ILE A 123 4.71 -6.25 -8.22
CA ILE A 123 3.92 -5.12 -8.72
C ILE A 123 4.35 -3.80 -8.06
N VAL A 124 4.63 -3.83 -6.75
CA VAL A 124 4.97 -2.62 -5.99
C VAL A 124 6.45 -2.23 -6.15
N PHE A 125 7.36 -3.20 -6.09
CA PHE A 125 8.80 -2.96 -6.07
C PHE A 125 9.51 -3.27 -7.39
N GLY A 126 8.82 -3.80 -8.40
CA GLY A 126 9.42 -4.22 -9.67
C GLY A 126 10.08 -3.10 -10.48
N GLU A 127 9.75 -1.84 -10.20
CA GLU A 127 10.43 -0.67 -10.79
C GLU A 127 11.76 -0.35 -10.08
N VAL A 128 11.88 -0.69 -8.80
CA VAL A 128 13.05 -0.40 -7.96
C VAL A 128 14.09 -1.52 -8.04
N MET A 129 13.63 -2.77 -8.17
CA MET A 129 14.50 -3.95 -8.16
C MET A 129 14.04 -4.98 -9.20
N ARG A 130 15.01 -5.63 -9.84
CA ARG A 130 14.77 -6.68 -10.85
C ARG A 130 15.19 -8.03 -10.32
N LEU A 131 14.20 -8.85 -9.94
CA LEU A 131 14.41 -10.24 -9.54
C LEU A 131 13.78 -11.21 -10.55
N SER A 132 14.34 -12.42 -10.60
CA SER A 132 13.71 -13.53 -11.31
C SER A 132 12.33 -13.86 -10.72
N GLU A 133 11.49 -14.56 -11.48
CA GLU A 133 10.14 -14.91 -11.00
C GLU A 133 10.16 -15.77 -9.74
N ASP A 134 11.10 -16.71 -9.66
CA ASP A 134 11.30 -17.54 -8.47
C ASP A 134 11.81 -16.73 -7.29
N GLY A 135 12.68 -15.73 -7.54
CA GLY A 135 13.12 -14.78 -6.52
C GLY A 135 11.94 -14.02 -5.90
N TRP A 136 11.02 -13.52 -6.73
CA TRP A 136 9.81 -12.86 -6.26
C TRP A 136 8.88 -13.78 -5.46
N ARG A 137 8.72 -15.04 -5.88
CA ARG A 137 7.92 -16.04 -5.14
C ARG A 137 8.48 -16.31 -3.76
N ILE A 138 9.79 -16.58 -3.68
CA ILE A 138 10.47 -16.86 -2.41
C ILE A 138 10.43 -15.63 -1.50
N LEU A 139 10.68 -14.44 -2.05
CA LEU A 139 10.62 -13.19 -1.31
C LEU A 139 9.21 -12.97 -0.73
N THR A 140 8.18 -13.14 -1.56
CA THR A 140 6.77 -13.02 -1.14
C THR A 140 6.44 -13.99 -0.02
N LEU A 141 6.86 -15.25 -0.14
CA LEU A 141 6.63 -16.27 0.89
C LEU A 141 7.32 -15.91 2.21
N ARG A 142 8.59 -15.48 2.16
CA ARG A 142 9.35 -15.07 3.36
C ARG A 142 8.71 -13.89 4.07
N TRP A 143 8.25 -12.88 3.32
CA TRP A 143 7.52 -11.75 3.88
C TRP A 143 6.19 -12.18 4.48
N ALA A 144 5.41 -13.04 3.79
CA ALA A 144 4.16 -13.56 4.32
C ALA A 144 4.36 -14.30 5.65
N LEU A 145 5.35 -15.19 5.71
CA LEU A 145 5.72 -15.90 6.94
C LEU A 145 6.21 -14.97 8.04
N PHE A 146 6.98 -13.94 7.69
CA PHE A 146 7.44 -12.94 8.67
C PHE A 146 6.28 -12.13 9.26
N PHE A 147 5.29 -11.75 8.45
CA PHE A 147 4.08 -11.10 8.95
C PHE A 147 3.26 -12.03 9.85
N VAL A 148 3.12 -13.32 9.52
CA VAL A 148 2.50 -14.30 10.43
C VAL A 148 3.28 -14.39 11.74
N PHE A 149 4.60 -14.49 11.67
CA PHE A 149 5.46 -14.51 12.84
C PHE A 149 5.25 -13.28 13.72
N LEU A 150 5.24 -12.06 13.16
CA LEU A 150 4.99 -10.84 13.92
C LEU A 150 3.57 -10.79 14.50
N ALA A 151 2.57 -11.31 13.80
CA ALA A 151 1.19 -11.39 14.31
C ALA A 151 1.11 -12.32 15.52
N LEU A 152 1.69 -13.53 15.42
CA LEU A 152 1.74 -14.51 16.51
C LEU A 152 2.56 -13.99 17.70
N LEU A 153 3.71 -13.37 17.41
CA LEU A 153 4.57 -12.79 18.43
C LEU A 153 3.86 -11.67 19.19
N ASN A 154 3.15 -10.78 18.48
CA ASN A 154 2.33 -9.77 19.14
C ASN A 154 1.24 -10.43 20.01
N GLU A 155 0.54 -11.44 19.49
CA GLU A 155 -0.52 -12.17 20.21
C GLU A 155 -0.02 -12.79 21.51
N VAL A 156 1.17 -13.41 21.48
CA VAL A 156 1.83 -13.94 22.68
C VAL A 156 2.19 -12.80 23.64
N MET A 157 2.79 -11.73 23.14
CA MET A 157 3.25 -10.62 23.97
C MET A 157 2.12 -9.95 24.75
N TRP A 158 0.98 -9.66 24.11
CA TRP A 158 -0.10 -8.95 24.81
C TRP A 158 -0.97 -9.85 25.68
N ARG A 159 -1.04 -11.16 25.41
CA ARG A 159 -1.82 -12.13 26.20
C ARG A 159 -1.09 -12.62 27.45
N PHE A 160 0.24 -12.76 27.40
CA PHE A 160 1.02 -13.39 28.47
C PHE A 160 1.87 -12.41 29.28
N PHE A 161 2.10 -11.18 28.81
CA PHE A 161 2.94 -10.18 29.48
C PHE A 161 2.16 -8.92 29.86
N SER A 162 2.74 -8.12 30.76
CA SER A 162 2.17 -6.84 31.18
C SER A 162 2.20 -5.81 30.04
N THR A 163 1.36 -4.76 30.17
CA THR A 163 1.32 -3.66 29.20
C THR A 163 2.68 -3.00 29.03
N ASP A 164 3.42 -2.77 30.11
CA ASP A 164 4.73 -2.10 30.06
C ASP A 164 5.76 -2.94 29.31
N THR A 165 5.78 -4.25 29.54
CA THR A 165 6.65 -5.17 28.80
C THR A 165 6.25 -5.24 27.33
N TRP A 166 4.96 -5.24 27.01
CA TRP A 166 4.48 -5.21 25.62
C TRP A 166 4.88 -3.90 24.91
N VAL A 167 4.75 -2.74 25.57
CA VAL A 167 5.18 -1.45 25.00
C VAL A 167 6.69 -1.44 24.76
N ALA A 168 7.47 -1.85 25.76
CA ALA A 168 8.93 -1.93 25.63
C ALA A 168 9.34 -2.87 24.49
N PHE A 169 8.71 -4.05 24.39
CA PHE A 169 8.94 -5.00 23.31
C PHE A 169 8.58 -4.42 21.94
N LYS A 170 7.49 -3.66 21.83
CA LYS A 170 7.09 -3.01 20.58
C LYS A 170 8.13 -1.98 20.12
N VAL A 171 8.66 -1.19 21.04
CA VAL A 171 9.64 -0.13 20.74
C VAL A 171 11.03 -0.73 20.45
N PHE A 172 11.48 -1.66 21.29
CA PHE A 172 12.87 -2.14 21.26
C PHE A 172 13.03 -3.55 20.68
N GLY A 173 12.01 -4.39 20.70
CA GLY A 173 12.07 -5.77 20.20
C GLY A 173 11.78 -5.88 18.70
N ILE A 174 10.74 -5.18 18.22
CA ILE A 174 10.35 -5.27 16.79
C ILE A 174 11.46 -4.75 15.87
N MET A 175 12.09 -3.62 16.20
CA MET A 175 13.09 -3.00 15.33
C MET A 175 14.31 -3.92 15.07
N PRO A 176 14.98 -4.51 16.08
CA PRO A 176 16.05 -5.49 15.85
C PRO A 176 15.57 -6.73 15.08
N ILE A 177 14.38 -7.25 15.38
CA ILE A 177 13.81 -8.42 14.69
C ILE A 177 13.66 -8.11 13.19
N THR A 178 13.07 -6.96 12.85
CA THR A 178 12.92 -6.52 11.47
C THR A 178 14.27 -6.26 10.80
N PHE A 179 15.24 -5.71 11.53
CA PHE A 179 16.59 -5.49 11.02
C PHE A 179 17.29 -6.80 10.66
N VAL A 180 17.28 -7.78 11.57
CA VAL A 180 17.84 -9.11 11.31
C VAL A 180 17.12 -9.76 10.12
N PHE A 181 15.79 -9.69 10.06
CA PHE A 181 15.03 -10.20 8.93
C PHE A 181 15.44 -9.54 7.60
N ALA A 182 15.65 -8.22 7.60
CA ALA A 182 16.10 -7.48 6.42
C ALA A 182 17.49 -7.95 5.97
N LEU A 183 18.44 -8.13 6.89
CA LEU A 183 19.76 -8.69 6.59
C LEU A 183 19.66 -10.10 5.97
N CYS A 184 18.77 -10.95 6.49
CA CYS A 184 18.52 -12.28 5.94
C CYS A 184 17.95 -12.26 4.51
N GLN A 185 17.34 -11.15 4.08
CA GLN A 185 16.85 -11.01 2.70
C GLN A 185 17.97 -10.64 1.72
N ILE A 186 19.05 -9.96 2.15
CA ILE A 186 20.12 -9.48 1.25
C ILE A 186 20.70 -10.63 0.41
N GLY A 187 20.98 -11.78 1.04
CA GLY A 187 21.50 -12.95 0.33
C GLY A 187 20.54 -13.51 -0.72
N LEU A 188 19.23 -13.46 -0.46
CA LEU A 188 18.20 -13.85 -1.42
C LEU A 188 18.17 -12.86 -2.59
N LEU A 189 18.16 -11.55 -2.28
CA LEU A 189 18.12 -10.51 -3.29
C LEU A 189 19.28 -10.64 -4.26
N LYS A 190 20.52 -10.75 -3.75
CA LYS A 190 21.72 -10.93 -4.58
C LYS A 190 21.67 -12.21 -5.42
N LYS A 191 21.15 -13.31 -4.88
CA LYS A 191 21.09 -14.60 -5.58
C LYS A 191 20.13 -14.59 -6.77
N TYR A 192 19.03 -13.83 -6.67
CA TYR A 192 17.96 -13.81 -7.67
C TYR A 192 17.88 -12.49 -8.44
N GLU A 193 18.82 -11.59 -8.23
CA GLU A 193 18.97 -10.35 -8.99
C GLU A 193 19.28 -10.69 -10.44
N VAL A 194 18.49 -10.12 -11.36
CA VAL A 194 18.72 -10.30 -12.79
C VAL A 194 19.71 -9.24 -13.23
N SER A 195 21.00 -9.60 -13.34
CA SER A 195 21.99 -8.73 -13.96
C SER A 195 21.61 -8.51 -15.42
N THR A 196 21.60 -7.27 -15.86
CA THR A 196 21.42 -6.92 -17.29
C THR A 196 22.72 -7.30 -18.01
N SER A 197 22.95 -8.59 -18.25
CA SER A 197 24.16 -9.09 -18.91
C SER A 197 23.88 -10.27 -19.84
N GLU A 198 22.72 -10.30 -20.49
CA GLU A 198 22.44 -11.15 -21.65
C GLU A 198 21.61 -10.37 -22.67
N SER A 199 22.23 -9.35 -23.26
CA SER A 199 21.89 -8.88 -24.60
C SER A 199 23.16 -8.36 -25.29
N ARG A 200 24.04 -9.27 -25.68
CA ARG A 200 24.86 -9.20 -26.90
C ARG A 200 25.65 -10.48 -27.09
#